data_AF-A0A3S0JMD8-F1
#
_entry.id   AF-A0A3S0JMD8-F1
#
_cell.length_a   1.000
_cell.length_b   1.000
_cell.length_c   1.000
_cell.angle_alpha   90.00
_cell.angle_beta   90.00
_cell.angle_gamma   90.00
#
_symmetry.space_group_name_H-M   'P 1'
#
loop_
_entity.id
_entity.type
_entity.pdbx_description
1 polymer ?
#
loop_
_entity_poly.entity_id
_entity_poly.type
_entity_poly.pdbx_seq_one_letter_code
_entity_poly.pdbx_strand_id
1 'polypeptide(L)'
;MAEELGALAIGVIGGAAGGAAGALLGYFSAKLANSANRKGVRLDARLELIDPCIEDIIKDSVDYWQNSGNDIAAETKIKGHFETLASRIDNLKGFGVTGKKIAEAQTLGDELYELVTGGDFESPTRVASAEIPQQIRNKCAAISHLFHPKS
;
A
#
# COMPACT_ATOMS: atom_id res chain seq x y z
N MET A 1 -35.94 22.31 -7.36
CA MET A 1 -36.60 21.85 -8.60
C MET A 1 -36.00 22.68 -9.72
N ALA A 2 -34.86 22.23 -10.24
CA ALA A 2 -34.78 21.46 -11.49
C ALA A 2 -35.05 22.38 -12.71
N GLU A 3 -34.03 23.15 -13.10
CA GLU A 3 -33.90 23.58 -14.49
C GLU A 3 -33.47 22.35 -15.29
N GLU A 4 -34.44 21.73 -15.94
CA GLU A 4 -34.19 20.69 -16.92
C GLU A 4 -33.70 21.30 -18.24
N LEU A 5 -32.59 20.72 -18.69
CA LEU A 5 -31.95 20.87 -19.97
C LEU A 5 -32.91 20.53 -21.11
N GLY A 6 -33.46 21.58 -21.75
CA GLY A 6 -34.16 21.46 -23.01
C GLY A 6 -33.21 21.07 -24.14
N ALA A 7 -33.25 19.78 -24.49
CA ALA A 7 -33.11 19.21 -25.83
C ALA A 7 -32.21 20.00 -26.82
N LEU A 8 -30.91 19.71 -26.81
CA LEU A 8 -30.01 20.11 -27.88
C LEU A 8 -30.23 19.15 -29.06
N ALA A 9 -30.86 19.71 -30.10
CA ALA A 9 -31.22 19.05 -31.34
C ALA A 9 -30.06 18.25 -31.95
N ILE A 10 -30.23 16.93 -32.01
CA ILE A 10 -29.40 16.04 -32.82
C ILE A 10 -29.86 16.20 -34.27
N GLY A 11 -29.30 17.20 -34.95
CA GLY A 11 -29.38 17.34 -36.40
C GLY A 11 -28.35 16.42 -37.07
N VAL A 12 -28.75 15.21 -37.42
CA VAL A 12 -28.03 14.37 -38.37
C VAL A 12 -28.29 14.90 -39.78
N ILE A 13 -27.34 15.63 -40.37
CA ILE A 13 -27.20 15.75 -41.83
C ILE A 13 -25.72 15.57 -42.16
N GLY A 14 -25.45 14.57 -43.00
CA GLY A 14 -24.16 13.94 -43.18
C GLY A 14 -23.13 14.67 -44.06
N GLY A 15 -21.91 14.13 -44.02
CA GLY A 15 -20.80 14.53 -44.88
C GLY A 15 -19.46 14.10 -44.29
N ALA A 16 -19.02 12.87 -44.59
CA ALA A 16 -17.62 12.44 -44.75
C ALA A 16 -16.48 13.04 -43.87
N ALA A 17 -16.70 13.40 -42.61
CA ALA A 17 -15.66 13.93 -41.71
C ALA A 17 -15.54 13.16 -40.37
N GLY A 18 -16.05 11.94 -40.29
CA GLY A 18 -16.03 11.13 -39.05
C GLY A 18 -14.71 10.39 -38.77
N GLY A 19 -13.81 10.30 -39.75
CA GLY A 19 -12.61 9.44 -39.65
C GLY A 19 -11.53 10.00 -38.71
N ALA A 20 -11.30 11.32 -38.71
CA ALA A 20 -10.19 11.90 -37.95
C ALA A 20 -10.57 12.20 -36.48
N ALA A 21 -11.78 12.68 -36.21
CA ALA A 21 -12.22 12.99 -34.84
C ALA A 21 -12.46 11.72 -34.00
N GLY A 22 -13.04 10.67 -34.59
CA GLY A 22 -13.20 9.36 -33.94
C GLY A 22 -11.88 8.62 -33.74
N ALA A 23 -10.94 8.72 -34.71
CA ALA A 23 -9.61 8.12 -34.57
C ALA A 23 -8.73 8.87 -33.57
N LEU A 24 -8.81 10.20 -33.48
CA LEU A 24 -8.10 10.99 -32.47
C LEU A 24 -8.66 10.74 -31.07
N LEU A 25 -9.98 10.77 -30.88
CA LEU A 25 -10.61 10.43 -29.60
C LEU A 25 -10.37 8.97 -29.20
N GLY A 26 -10.39 8.04 -30.17
CA GLY A 26 -10.05 6.64 -29.97
C GLY A 26 -8.58 6.43 -29.61
N TYR A 27 -7.65 7.16 -30.25
CA TYR A 27 -6.22 7.11 -29.94
C TYR A 27 -5.90 7.68 -28.56
N PHE A 28 -6.47 8.84 -28.19
CA PHE A 28 -6.30 9.39 -26.85
C PHE A 28 -6.96 8.50 -25.78
N SER A 29 -8.15 7.97 -26.04
CA SER A 29 -8.81 7.03 -25.12
C SER A 29 -8.04 5.73 -24.98
N ALA A 30 -7.51 5.15 -26.06
CA ALA A 30 -6.70 3.93 -26.02
C ALA A 30 -5.32 4.17 -25.38
N LYS A 31 -4.70 5.33 -25.60
CA LYS A 31 -3.43 5.71 -24.96
C LYS A 31 -3.61 6.00 -23.47
N LEU A 32 -4.70 6.66 -23.09
CA LEU A 32 -5.06 6.89 -21.69
C LEU A 32 -5.45 5.58 -21.00
N ALA A 33 -6.24 4.72 -21.65
CA ALA A 33 -6.59 3.40 -21.14
C ALA A 33 -5.37 2.48 -21.03
N ASN A 34 -4.47 2.45 -22.02
CA ASN A 34 -3.22 1.71 -21.92
C ASN A 34 -2.28 2.29 -20.86
N SER A 35 -2.23 3.61 -20.69
CA SER A 35 -1.44 4.24 -19.64
C SER A 35 -2.03 3.96 -18.25
N ALA A 36 -3.35 4.02 -18.12
CA ALA A 36 -4.08 3.68 -16.90
C ALA A 36 -3.94 2.20 -16.56
N ASN A 37 -4.10 1.29 -17.52
CA ASN A 37 -3.88 -0.16 -17.33
C ASN A 37 -2.42 -0.46 -16.96
N ARG A 38 -1.44 0.18 -17.62
CA ARG A 38 -0.02 0.04 -17.24
C ARG A 38 0.27 0.59 -15.85
N LYS A 39 -0.41 1.68 -15.43
CA LYS A 39 -0.27 2.23 -14.08
C LYS A 39 -0.96 1.36 -13.02
N GLY A 40 -2.14 0.80 -13.35
CA GLY A 40 -2.88 -0.14 -12.52
C GLY A 40 -2.09 -1.41 -12.27
N VAL A 41 -1.63 -2.09 -13.32
CA VAL A 41 -0.78 -3.30 -13.19
C VAL A 41 0.50 -3.02 -12.40
N ARG A 42 1.10 -1.84 -12.56
CA ARG A 42 2.29 -1.43 -11.78
C ARG A 42 1.98 -1.10 -10.33
N LEU A 43 0.76 -0.65 -10.03
CA LEU A 43 0.30 -0.41 -8.67
C LEU A 43 -0.01 -1.73 -7.98
N ASP A 44 -0.77 -2.62 -8.62
CA ASP A 44 -1.12 -3.93 -8.07
C ASP A 44 0.14 -4.73 -7.72
N ALA A 45 1.11 -4.79 -8.64
CA ALA A 45 2.40 -5.43 -8.40
C ALA A 45 3.20 -4.79 -7.25
N ARG A 46 2.99 -3.50 -6.93
CA ARG A 46 3.65 -2.85 -5.79
C ARG A 46 2.91 -3.10 -4.48
N LEU A 47 1.58 -3.19 -4.52
CA LEU A 47 0.77 -3.51 -3.35
C LEU A 47 0.93 -4.98 -2.94
N GLU A 48 1.02 -5.90 -3.90
CA GLU A 48 1.34 -7.32 -3.67
C GLU A 48 2.70 -7.55 -3.00
N LEU A 49 3.60 -6.57 -3.09
CA LEU A 49 4.90 -6.59 -2.44
C LEU A 49 4.85 -6.18 -0.96
N ILE A 50 3.77 -5.56 -0.49
CA ILE A 50 3.65 -5.09 0.90
C ILE A 50 3.29 -6.23 1.84
N ASP A 51 2.31 -7.06 1.48
CA ASP A 51 1.82 -8.13 2.36
C ASP A 51 2.91 -9.17 2.71
N PRO A 52 3.74 -9.67 1.78
CA PRO A 52 4.84 -10.57 2.14
C PRO A 52 5.84 -9.94 3.11
N CYS A 53 6.10 -8.63 2.96
CA CYS A 53 6.98 -7.91 3.88
C CYS A 53 6.35 -7.80 5.28
N ILE A 54 5.04 -7.60 5.36
CA ILE A 54 4.29 -7.58 6.62
C ILE A 54 4.31 -8.98 7.27
N GLU A 55 4.15 -10.05 6.48
CA GLU A 55 4.21 -11.42 6.97
C GLU A 55 5.59 -11.76 7.55
N ASP A 56 6.66 -11.33 6.89
CA ASP A 56 8.04 -11.49 7.39
C ASP A 56 8.25 -10.74 8.72
N ILE A 57 7.73 -9.51 8.85
CA ILE A 57 7.75 -8.76 10.12
C ILE A 57 7.00 -9.51 11.21
N ILE A 58 5.78 -9.99 10.93
CA ILE A 58 5.00 -10.76 11.91
C ILE A 58 5.79 -11.98 12.35
N LYS A 59 6.27 -12.78 11.40
CA LYS A 59 6.95 -14.04 11.67
C LYS A 59 8.16 -13.83 12.57
N ASP A 60 9.09 -12.98 12.14
CA ASP A 60 10.36 -12.83 12.85
C ASP A 60 10.19 -12.05 14.16
N SER A 61 9.35 -11.01 14.20
CA SER A 61 9.16 -10.20 15.42
C SER A 61 8.36 -10.96 16.48
N VAL A 62 7.34 -11.73 16.09
CA VAL A 62 6.58 -12.56 17.05
C VAL A 62 7.47 -13.66 17.62
N ASP A 63 8.21 -14.36 16.78
CA ASP A 63 9.12 -15.42 17.22
C ASP A 63 10.17 -14.85 18.19
N TYR A 64 10.75 -13.70 17.84
CA TYR A 64 11.68 -12.98 18.71
C TYR A 64 11.08 -12.67 20.08
N TRP A 65 9.89 -12.06 20.14
CA TRP A 65 9.24 -11.68 21.40
C TRP A 65 8.70 -12.86 22.21
N GLN A 66 8.47 -14.03 21.59
CA GLN A 66 7.97 -15.23 22.29
C GLN A 66 9.06 -16.09 22.91
N ASN A 67 10.23 -16.22 22.26
CA ASN A 67 11.19 -17.26 22.62
C ASN A 67 12.28 -16.85 23.62
N SER A 68 12.25 -15.62 24.15
CA SER A 68 13.25 -15.06 25.11
C SER A 68 14.71 -15.43 24.82
N GLY A 69 15.44 -14.53 24.18
CA GLY A 69 16.87 -14.68 23.90
C GLY A 69 17.39 -13.42 23.21
N ASN A 70 18.52 -12.91 23.66
CA ASN A 70 19.22 -11.87 22.92
C ASN A 70 19.78 -12.51 21.63
N ASP A 71 19.22 -12.12 20.49
CA ASP A 71 19.57 -12.65 19.18
C ASP A 71 19.78 -11.47 18.23
N ILE A 72 21.03 -11.04 18.17
CA ILE A 72 21.50 -9.92 17.33
C ILE A 72 21.18 -10.16 15.85
N ALA A 73 21.19 -11.43 15.39
CA ALA A 73 20.89 -11.74 14.00
C ALA A 73 19.41 -11.54 13.71
N ALA A 74 18.53 -11.98 14.62
CA ALA A 74 17.10 -11.70 14.53
C ALA A 74 16.80 -10.20 14.63
N GLU A 75 17.46 -9.48 15.55
CA GLU A 75 17.30 -8.02 15.70
C GLU A 75 17.64 -7.27 14.42
N THR A 76 18.77 -7.61 13.81
CA THR A 76 19.23 -7.02 12.53
C THR A 76 18.25 -7.32 11.41
N LYS A 77 17.78 -8.57 11.32
CA LYS A 77 16.82 -9.02 10.31
C LYS A 77 15.50 -8.26 10.42
N ILE A 78 14.96 -8.12 11.65
CA ILE A 78 13.74 -7.39 11.94
C ILE A 78 13.85 -5.92 11.49
N LYS A 79 14.96 -5.24 11.83
CA LYS A 79 15.20 -3.86 11.38
C LYS A 79 15.23 -3.74 9.85
N GLY A 80 15.88 -4.68 9.16
CA GLY A 80 15.91 -4.72 7.70
C GLY A 80 14.52 -4.87 7.06
N HIS A 81 13.60 -5.60 7.70
CA HIS A 81 12.21 -5.68 7.25
C HIS A 81 11.48 -4.34 7.36
N PHE A 82 11.71 -3.59 8.44
CA PHE A 82 11.13 -2.26 8.60
C PHE A 82 11.65 -1.25 7.57
N GLU A 83 12.96 -1.25 7.29
CA GLU A 83 13.53 -0.43 6.22
C GLU A 83 12.90 -0.79 4.86
N THR A 84 12.71 -2.09 4.61
CA THR A 84 12.07 -2.59 3.40
C THR A 84 10.60 -2.16 3.32
N LEU A 85 9.84 -2.24 4.41
CA LEU A 85 8.45 -1.80 4.47
C LEU A 85 8.33 -0.29 4.20
N ALA A 86 9.15 0.52 4.88
CA ALA A 86 9.18 1.97 4.68
C ALA A 86 9.49 2.34 3.22
N SER A 87 10.48 1.68 2.62
CA SER A 87 10.82 1.83 1.21
C SER A 87 9.67 1.43 0.28
N ARG A 88 8.97 0.33 0.56
CA ARG A 88 7.82 -0.11 -0.25
C ARG A 88 6.64 0.86 -0.17
N ILE A 89 6.33 1.38 1.02
CA ILE A 89 5.29 2.38 1.22
C ILE A 89 5.65 3.69 0.50
N ASP A 90 6.90 4.15 0.61
CA ASP A 90 7.37 5.35 -0.08
C ASP A 90 7.30 5.19 -1.61
N ASN A 91 7.62 3.99 -2.12
CA ASN A 91 7.52 3.63 -3.53
C ASN A 91 6.09 3.62 -4.10
N LEU A 92 5.05 3.72 -3.27
CA LEU A 92 3.67 3.93 -3.72
C LEU A 92 3.38 5.40 -4.07
N LYS A 93 4.23 6.34 -3.64
CA LYS A 93 4.08 7.76 -3.97
C LYS A 93 4.06 7.94 -5.48
N GLY A 94 3.02 8.63 -5.97
CA GLY A 94 2.83 8.88 -7.41
C GLY A 94 2.16 7.74 -8.18
N PHE A 95 1.78 6.63 -7.52
CA PHE A 95 1.10 5.49 -8.14
C PHE A 95 -0.32 5.31 -7.58
N GLY A 96 -1.27 6.17 -7.94
CA GLY A 96 -2.72 5.94 -7.69
C GLY A 96 -3.19 5.84 -6.23
N VAL A 97 -2.28 5.72 -5.26
CA VAL A 97 -2.54 5.76 -3.82
C VAL A 97 -2.57 7.22 -3.37
N THR A 98 -3.55 7.57 -2.55
CA THR A 98 -3.66 8.94 -2.03
C THR A 98 -2.52 9.23 -1.06
N GLY A 99 -2.01 10.46 -1.07
CA GLY A 99 -0.97 10.89 -0.12
C GLY A 99 -1.39 10.69 1.34
N LYS A 100 -2.68 10.81 1.65
CA LYS A 100 -3.24 10.50 2.97
C LYS A 100 -3.02 9.04 3.37
N LYS A 101 -3.34 8.07 2.51
CA LYS A 101 -3.12 6.64 2.79
C LYS A 101 -1.64 6.31 3.00
N ILE A 102 -0.76 6.96 2.24
CA ILE A 102 0.70 6.79 2.40
C ILE A 102 1.14 7.32 3.76
N ALA A 103 0.74 8.54 4.12
CA ALA A 103 1.09 9.12 5.42
C ALA A 103 0.55 8.27 6.59
N GLU A 104 -0.68 7.78 6.49
CA GLU A 104 -1.29 6.90 7.49
C GLU A 104 -0.54 5.56 7.61
N ALA A 105 -0.13 4.96 6.49
CA ALA A 105 0.68 3.75 6.50
C ALA A 105 2.08 3.97 7.08
N GLN A 106 2.68 5.14 6.84
CA GLN A 106 3.97 5.51 7.44
C GLN A 106 3.84 5.67 8.96
N THR A 107 2.82 6.37 9.45
CA THR A 107 2.56 6.50 10.90
C THR A 107 2.35 5.14 11.56
N LEU A 108 1.53 4.26 10.96
CA LEU A 108 1.35 2.91 11.49
C LEU A 108 2.64 2.07 11.45
N GLY A 109 3.47 2.27 10.43
CA GLY A 109 4.79 1.65 10.31
C GLY A 109 5.76 2.10 11.41
N ASP A 110 5.79 3.40 11.71
CA ASP A 110 6.61 3.98 12.77
C ASP A 110 6.15 3.48 14.16
N GLU A 111 4.84 3.46 14.41
CA GLU A 111 4.28 2.90 15.65
C GLU A 111 4.56 1.40 15.80
N LEU A 112 4.55 0.64 14.69
CA LEU A 112 4.91 -0.78 14.69
C LEU A 112 6.41 -0.95 14.96
N TYR A 113 7.26 -0.09 14.39
CA TYR A 113 8.69 -0.09 14.64
C TYR A 113 8.98 0.19 16.13
N GLU A 114 8.37 1.21 16.71
CA GLU A 114 8.51 1.54 18.13
C GLU A 114 8.02 0.40 19.02
N LEU A 115 6.88 -0.21 18.69
CA LEU A 115 6.37 -1.37 19.42
C LEU A 115 7.34 -2.55 19.43
N VAL A 116 7.98 -2.84 18.29
CA VAL A 116 8.87 -4.00 18.14
C VAL A 116 10.26 -3.73 18.72
N THR A 117 10.81 -2.54 18.46
CA THR A 117 12.21 -2.20 18.74
C THR A 117 12.41 -1.35 19.99
N GLY A 118 11.32 -0.88 20.61
CA GLY A 118 11.35 -0.15 21.87
C GLY A 118 11.66 -1.05 23.07
N GLY A 119 11.85 -0.40 24.23
CA GLY A 119 12.06 -1.07 25.51
C GLY A 119 13.31 -1.95 25.51
N ASP A 120 13.13 -3.23 25.86
CA ASP A 120 14.21 -4.21 26.06
C ASP A 120 14.61 -4.95 24.77
N PHE A 121 14.25 -4.47 23.58
CA PHE A 121 14.46 -5.19 22.33
C PHE A 121 15.91 -5.67 22.12
N GLU A 122 16.92 -4.82 22.31
CA GLU A 122 18.34 -5.21 22.20
C GLU A 122 18.97 -5.58 23.56
N SER A 123 18.15 -5.61 24.62
CA SER A 123 18.64 -5.78 25.96
C SER A 123 19.09 -7.22 26.22
N PRO A 124 20.26 -7.45 26.84
CA PRO A 124 20.64 -8.79 27.28
C PRO A 124 19.72 -9.35 28.38
N THR A 125 18.91 -8.50 29.02
CA THR A 125 17.94 -8.90 30.05
C THR A 125 16.51 -8.98 29.53
N ARG A 126 16.33 -8.99 28.20
CA ARG A 126 15.02 -9.11 27.56
C ARG A 126 14.28 -10.35 28.06
N VAL A 127 12.99 -10.16 28.34
CA VAL A 127 12.06 -11.24 28.68
C VAL A 127 11.06 -11.47 27.55
N ALA A 128 10.56 -12.70 27.45
CA ALA A 128 9.45 -12.99 26.54
C ALA A 128 8.21 -12.19 26.93
N SER A 129 7.42 -11.77 25.94
CA SER A 129 6.16 -11.05 26.15
C SER A 129 5.03 -11.77 25.45
N ALA A 130 3.94 -12.02 26.18
CA ALA A 130 2.72 -12.58 25.62
C ALA A 130 1.85 -11.52 24.91
N GLU A 131 2.02 -10.24 25.25
CA GLU A 131 1.16 -9.16 24.76
C GLU A 131 1.69 -8.55 23.45
N ILE A 132 3.01 -8.32 23.37
CA ILE A 132 3.65 -7.70 22.20
C ILE A 132 3.34 -8.46 20.89
N PRO A 133 3.40 -9.80 20.83
CA PRO A 133 3.02 -10.55 19.63
C PRO A 133 1.63 -10.24 19.08
N GLN A 134 0.64 -10.06 19.96
CA GLN A 134 -0.72 -9.76 19.52
C GLN A 134 -0.85 -8.33 19.01
N GLN A 135 -0.18 -7.37 19.67
CA GLN A 135 -0.15 -5.98 19.24
C GLN A 135 0.55 -5.83 17.87
N ILE A 136 1.65 -6.57 17.63
CA ILE A 136 2.34 -6.64 16.33
C ILE A 136 1.36 -7.08 15.23
N ARG A 137 0.67 -8.21 15.44
CA ARG A 137 -0.30 -8.74 14.48
C ARG A 137 -1.41 -7.74 14.17
N ASN A 138 -1.93 -7.05 15.19
CA ASN A 138 -2.99 -6.06 15.02
C ASN A 138 -2.53 -4.84 14.20
N LYS A 139 -1.34 -4.30 14.48
CA LYS A 139 -0.77 -3.17 13.72
C LYS A 139 -0.44 -3.57 12.28
N CYS A 140 0.14 -4.74 12.06
CA CYS A 140 0.37 -5.29 10.73
C CYS A 140 -0.93 -5.43 9.92
N ALA A 141 -2.00 -5.94 10.55
CA ALA A 141 -3.32 -6.03 9.92
C ALA A 141 -3.89 -4.66 9.56
N ALA A 142 -3.69 -3.63 10.40
CA ALA A 142 -4.12 -2.27 10.11
C ALA A 142 -3.40 -1.68 8.88
N ILE A 143 -2.08 -1.89 8.76
CA ILE A 143 -1.30 -1.46 7.58
C ILE A 143 -1.83 -2.15 6.31
N SER A 144 -1.99 -3.47 6.34
CA SER A 144 -2.50 -4.23 5.19
C SER A 144 -3.90 -3.75 4.78
N HIS A 145 -4.78 -3.46 5.75
CA HIS A 145 -6.14 -2.98 5.49
C HIS A 145 -6.20 -1.60 4.77
N LEU A 146 -5.18 -0.74 4.91
CA LEU A 146 -5.12 0.53 4.16
C LEU A 146 -5.03 0.31 2.64
N PHE A 147 -4.37 -0.77 2.25
CA PHE A 147 -4.06 -1.11 0.86
C PHE A 147 -5.03 -2.15 0.31
N HIS A 148 -5.50 -3.06 1.15
CA HIS A 148 -6.42 -4.15 0.82
C HIS A 148 -7.61 -4.15 1.80
N PRO A 149 -8.52 -3.15 1.72
CA PRO A 149 -9.72 -3.16 2.54
C PRO A 149 -10.52 -4.42 2.18
N LYS A 150 -10.81 -5.25 3.19
CA LYS A 150 -11.70 -6.41 2.99
C LYS A 150 -13.07 -5.85 2.62
N SER A 151 -13.52 -6.17 1.40
CA SER A 151 -14.86 -5.88 0.88
C SER A 151 -15.95 -6.51 1.73
#